data_AF-A0A947IDQ9-F1
#
_entry.id   AF-A0A947IDQ9-F1
#
_cell.length_a   1.000
_cell.length_b   1.000
_cell.length_c   1.000
_cell.angle_alpha   90.00
_cell.angle_beta   90.00
_cell.angle_gamma   90.00
#
_symmetry.space_group_name_H-M   'P 1'
#
loop_
_entity.id
_entity.type
_entity.pdbx_description
1 polymer ?
#
loop_
_entity_poly.entity_id
_entity_poly.type
_entity_poly.pdbx_seq_one_letter_code
_entity_poly.pdbx_strand_id
1 'polypeptide(L)'
;MTKHIRSNCTPFGATLLLAIWIAGCGNSRAVNPSGTLEATEVDIAATLSGRIVEVRAALGEQVNMGDTLIVLDTELLRLQRAQNEANRVSIHAQRRVTQDALAQAKENLKLADVTLSRIKILQEQGSATAQQLDETRTKRDVTAAQVSAANHQLDAL
;
A
#
# COMPACT_ATOMS: atom_id res chain seq x y z
N MET A 1 106.50 46.29 10.57
CA MET A 1 107.36 46.03 11.73
C MET A 1 106.47 45.53 12.87
N THR A 2 106.72 44.31 13.35
CA THR A 2 106.20 43.65 14.59
C THR A 2 104.70 43.33 14.68
N LYS A 3 104.20 42.21 15.22
CA LYS A 3 104.79 41.02 15.85
C LYS A 3 103.68 39.95 16.06
N HIS A 4 104.09 38.68 15.99
CA HIS A 4 103.62 37.51 16.74
C HIS A 4 102.21 36.90 16.58
N ILE A 5 102.21 35.84 15.78
CA ILE A 5 101.61 34.51 16.03
C ILE A 5 101.88 33.99 17.45
N ARG A 6 100.88 33.46 18.18
CA ARG A 6 100.64 32.00 18.37
C ARG A 6 99.50 31.68 19.36
N SER A 7 98.57 30.87 18.88
CA SER A 7 97.69 29.88 19.53
C SER A 7 97.68 29.73 21.06
N ASN A 8 96.52 29.99 21.67
CA ASN A 8 96.06 29.33 22.89
C ASN A 8 94.59 28.91 22.71
N CYS A 9 94.39 27.60 22.57
CA CYS A 9 93.11 26.95 22.39
C CYS A 9 92.58 26.55 23.78
N THR A 10 91.70 27.36 24.35
CA THR A 10 91.00 27.06 25.61
C THR A 10 89.61 26.49 25.30
N PRO A 11 89.16 25.42 25.98
CA PRO A 11 88.03 24.56 25.56
C PRO A 11 86.65 25.13 25.94
N PHE A 12 86.46 26.45 25.88
CA PHE A 12 85.18 27.10 26.22
C PHE A 12 84.25 27.31 25.02
N GLY A 13 84.77 27.29 23.79
CA GLY A 13 83.97 27.40 22.57
C GLY A 13 83.22 26.11 22.18
N ALA A 14 83.76 24.94 22.56
CA ALA A 14 83.18 23.64 22.22
C ALA A 14 81.95 23.31 23.08
N THR A 15 81.89 23.79 24.33
CA THR A 15 80.75 23.55 25.23
C THR A 15 79.52 24.41 24.89
N LEU A 16 79.71 25.61 24.34
CA LEU A 16 78.61 26.49 23.92
C LEU A 16 77.92 25.99 22.63
N LEU A 17 78.69 25.40 21.69
CA LEU A 17 78.14 24.81 20.47
C LEU A 17 77.39 23.50 20.71
N LEU A 18 77.80 22.71 21.70
CA LEU A 18 77.10 21.46 22.06
C LEU A 18 75.75 21.71 22.73
N ALA A 19 75.61 22.78 23.53
CA ALA A 19 74.34 23.13 24.18
C ALA A 19 73.26 23.59 23.18
N ILE A 20 73.66 24.24 22.08
CA ILE A 20 72.75 24.70 21.02
C ILE A 20 72.17 23.54 20.19
N TRP A 21 72.86 22.40 20.11
CA TRP A 21 72.34 21.20 19.43
C TRP A 21 71.23 20.48 20.22
N ILE A 22 71.16 20.66 21.55
CA ILE A 22 70.20 19.93 22.40
C ILE A 22 68.89 20.72 22.58
N ALA A 23 68.88 22.03 22.34
CA ALA A 23 67.69 22.87 22.49
C ALA A 23 66.75 22.89 21.25
N GLY A 24 67.08 22.16 20.19
CA GLY A 24 66.42 22.23 18.88
C GLY A 24 65.19 21.33 18.66
N CYS A 25 64.54 20.80 19.71
CA CYS A 25 63.36 19.92 19.55
C CYS A 25 62.15 20.38 20.37
N GLY A 26 61.56 21.51 19.96
CA GLY A 26 60.19 21.88 20.32
C GLY A 26 59.21 21.35 19.28
N ASN A 27 58.97 20.03 19.27
CA ASN A 27 58.06 19.39 18.31
C ASN A 27 56.61 19.45 18.83
N SER A 28 55.92 20.56 18.59
CA SER A 28 54.46 20.63 18.69
C SER A 28 53.85 19.87 17.50
N ARG A 29 53.82 18.54 17.57
CA ARG A 29 52.98 17.72 16.68
C ARG A 29 51.53 18.05 17.00
N ALA A 30 50.97 19.01 16.28
CA ALA A 30 49.52 19.16 16.20
C ALA A 30 48.97 17.88 15.57
N VAL A 31 48.45 16.99 16.42
CA VAL A 31 47.67 15.85 15.96
C VAL A 31 46.39 16.45 15.39
N ASN A 32 46.27 16.43 14.06
CA ASN A 32 45.01 16.73 13.38
C ASN A 32 44.24 15.42 13.28
N PRO A 33 43.28 15.12 14.19
CA PRO A 33 42.44 13.95 14.03
C PRO A 33 41.59 14.14 12.77
N SER A 34 41.89 13.38 11.71
CA SER A 34 41.02 13.26 10.55
C SER A 34 39.98 12.18 10.86
N GLY A 35 38.71 12.55 10.88
CA GLY A 35 37.58 11.64 10.95
C GLY A 35 36.65 11.87 9.78
N THR A 36 36.00 10.82 9.30
CA THR A 36 34.91 10.90 8.32
C THR A 36 33.58 10.90 9.05
N LEU A 37 32.66 11.76 8.63
CA LEU A 37 31.26 11.70 9.06
C LEU A 37 30.51 10.87 8.02
N GLU A 38 29.90 9.77 8.46
CA GLU A 38 29.00 8.97 7.62
C GLU A 38 27.55 9.32 7.95
N ALA A 39 26.73 9.46 6.91
CA ALA A 39 25.29 9.65 7.00
C ALA A 39 24.59 8.53 6.24
N THR A 40 23.43 8.10 6.73
CA THR A 40 22.58 7.16 5.98
C THR A 40 21.76 7.94 4.97
N GLU A 41 21.97 7.65 3.70
CA GLU A 41 21.21 8.25 2.59
C GLU A 41 20.14 7.27 2.11
N VAL A 42 18.94 7.80 1.81
CA VAL A 42 17.82 7.01 1.31
C VAL A 42 17.12 7.79 0.20
N ASP A 43 16.94 7.13 -0.94
CA ASP A 43 16.18 7.67 -2.06
C ASP A 43 14.68 7.47 -1.85
N ILE A 44 13.92 8.56 -1.94
CA ILE A 44 12.45 8.54 -1.83
C ILE A 44 11.87 8.82 -3.22
N ALA A 45 11.08 7.87 -3.73
CA ALA A 45 10.42 7.97 -5.03
C ALA A 45 8.90 7.73 -4.91
N ALA A 46 8.13 8.41 -5.76
CA ALA A 46 6.70 8.15 -5.89
C ALA A 46 6.44 6.81 -6.59
N THR A 47 5.48 6.03 -6.08
CA THR A 47 5.07 4.76 -6.70
C THR A 47 4.27 4.97 -7.99
N LEU A 48 3.59 6.11 -8.10
CA LEU A 48 2.77 6.47 -9.26
C LEU A 48 3.40 7.64 -10.00
N SER A 49 3.40 7.56 -11.33
CA SER A 49 3.77 8.68 -12.19
C SER A 49 2.69 9.76 -12.14
N GLY A 50 3.10 11.03 -12.01
CA GLY A 50 2.17 12.15 -11.94
C GLY A 50 2.87 13.51 -12.05
N ARG A 51 2.08 14.57 -12.19
CA ARG A 51 2.57 15.94 -12.14
C ARG A 51 2.74 16.36 -10.68
N ILE A 52 3.88 16.97 -10.35
CA ILE A 52 4.07 17.61 -9.03
C ILE A 52 3.26 18.89 -8.98
N VAL A 53 2.38 19.01 -7.97
CA VAL A 53 1.57 20.20 -7.69
C VAL A 53 2.25 21.06 -6.63
N GLU A 54 2.87 20.42 -5.65
CA GLU A 54 3.47 21.10 -4.50
C GLU A 54 4.71 20.34 -4.01
N VAL A 55 5.75 21.09 -3.65
CA VAL A 55 6.91 20.58 -2.90
C VAL A 55 6.91 21.26 -1.54
N ARG A 56 6.86 20.49 -0.46
CA ARG A 56 6.63 20.96 0.91
C ARG A 56 7.88 21.03 1.77
N ALA A 57 8.94 20.33 1.38
CA ALA A 57 10.21 20.33 2.10
C ALA A 57 11.29 21.07 1.31
N ALA A 58 12.04 21.93 1.98
CA ALA A 58 13.20 22.62 1.43
C ALA A 58 14.50 21.83 1.65
N LEU A 59 15.54 22.16 0.89
CA LEU A 59 16.87 21.58 1.08
C LEU A 59 17.43 21.95 2.46
N GLY A 60 17.87 20.93 3.22
CA GLY A 60 18.40 21.10 4.57
C GLY A 60 17.34 21.19 5.67
N GLU A 61 16.06 21.08 5.32
CA GLU A 61 14.96 21.03 6.30
C GLU A 61 14.90 19.68 7.00
N GLN A 62 14.70 19.69 8.31
CA GLN A 62 14.56 18.46 9.09
C GLN A 62 13.13 17.94 8.98
N VAL A 63 12.99 16.69 8.55
CA VAL A 63 11.69 16.02 8.34
C VAL A 63 11.57 14.79 9.23
N ASN A 64 10.34 14.45 9.59
CA ASN A 64 10.00 13.30 10.41
C ASN A 64 9.32 12.21 9.57
N MET A 65 9.24 11.01 10.13
CA MET A 65 8.53 9.90 9.50
C MET A 65 7.03 10.23 9.38
N GLY A 66 6.49 10.07 8.17
CA GLY A 66 5.09 10.37 7.84
C GLY A 66 4.86 11.75 7.23
N ASP A 67 5.89 12.61 7.18
CA ASP A 67 5.77 13.93 6.58
C ASP A 67 5.57 13.83 5.05
N THR A 68 4.64 14.64 4.54
CA THR A 68 4.37 14.72 3.11
C THR A 68 5.35 15.69 2.46
N LEU A 69 6.31 15.16 1.72
CA LEU A 69 7.36 15.96 1.08
C LEU A 69 6.89 16.57 -0.26
N ILE A 70 6.09 15.83 -1.02
CA ILE A 70 5.65 16.19 -2.37
C ILE A 70 4.18 15.81 -2.55
N VAL A 71 3.40 16.70 -3.16
CA VAL A 71 2.01 16.43 -3.55
C VAL A 71 1.92 16.30 -5.06
N LEU A 72 1.38 15.18 -5.51
CA LEU A 72 1.08 14.93 -6.92
C LEU A 72 -0.35 15.33 -7.26
N ASP A 73 -0.59 15.66 -8.52
CA ASP A 73 -1.94 15.88 -9.05
C ASP A 73 -2.70 14.55 -9.02
N THR A 74 -3.79 14.53 -8.26
CA THR A 74 -4.63 13.35 -8.05
C THR A 74 -6.08 13.59 -8.47
N GLU A 75 -6.41 14.69 -9.16
CA GLU A 75 -7.82 15.01 -9.45
C GLU A 75 -8.49 13.93 -10.31
N LEU A 76 -7.81 13.43 -11.34
CA LEU A 76 -8.31 12.31 -12.14
C LEU A 76 -8.54 11.05 -11.29
N LEU A 77 -7.61 10.71 -10.39
CA LEU A 77 -7.73 9.55 -9.51
C LEU A 77 -8.89 9.73 -8.52
N ARG A 78 -9.10 10.95 -8.02
CA ARG A 78 -10.20 11.29 -7.11
C ARG A 78 -11.56 11.18 -7.82
N LEU A 79 -11.66 11.65 -9.06
CA LEU A 79 -12.86 11.51 -9.89
C LEU A 79 -13.14 10.04 -10.23
N GLN A 80 -12.12 9.27 -10.63
CA GLN A 80 -12.25 7.84 -10.87
C GLN A 80 -12.69 7.09 -9.62
N ARG A 81 -12.13 7.45 -8.46
CA ARG A 81 -12.54 6.89 -7.17
C ARG A 81 -14.01 7.20 -6.87
N ALA A 82 -14.43 8.46 -7.02
CA ALA A 82 -15.82 8.85 -6.80
C ALA A 82 -16.80 8.12 -7.75
N GLN A 83 -16.43 7.97 -9.02
CA GLN A 83 -17.22 7.20 -9.99
C GLN A 83 -17.33 5.73 -9.59
N ASN A 84 -16.23 5.11 -9.15
CA ASN A 84 -16.23 3.73 -8.69
C ASN A 84 -17.05 3.56 -7.41
N GLU A 85 -16.98 4.51 -6.48
CA GLU A 85 -17.82 4.52 -5.27
C GLU A 85 -19.32 4.61 -5.63
N ALA A 86 -19.69 5.47 -6.58
CA ALA A 86 -21.06 5.56 -7.09
C ALA A 86 -21.51 4.25 -7.77
N ASN A 87 -20.66 3.66 -8.61
CA ASN A 87 -20.93 2.36 -9.26
C ASN A 87 -21.13 1.25 -8.23
N ARG A 88 -20.31 1.21 -7.17
CA ARG A 88 -20.47 0.25 -6.07
C ARG A 88 -21.82 0.40 -5.37
N VAL A 89 -22.25 1.62 -5.07
CA VAL A 89 -23.57 1.87 -4.46
C VAL A 89 -24.70 1.37 -5.38
N SER A 90 -24.60 1.64 -6.68
CA SER A 90 -25.56 1.17 -7.68
C SER A 90 -25.63 -0.36 -7.75
N ILE A 91 -24.48 -1.04 -7.81
CA ILE A 91 -24.40 -2.51 -7.81
C ILE A 91 -24.99 -3.09 -6.51
N HIS A 92 -24.69 -2.49 -5.36
CA HIS A 92 -25.29 -2.91 -4.09
C HIS A 92 -26.81 -2.75 -4.07
N ALA A 93 -27.34 -1.66 -4.61
CA ALA A 93 -28.78 -1.47 -4.75
C ALA A 93 -29.40 -2.52 -5.68
N GLN A 94 -28.79 -2.77 -6.85
CA GLN A 94 -29.24 -3.79 -7.79
C GLN A 94 -29.21 -5.20 -7.18
N ARG A 95 -28.16 -5.52 -6.41
CA ARG A 95 -28.04 -6.81 -5.72
C ARG A 95 -29.19 -7.03 -4.75
N ARG A 96 -29.60 -6.02 -3.99
CA ARG A 96 -30.76 -6.12 -3.09
C ARG A 96 -32.05 -6.40 -3.86
N VAL A 97 -32.31 -5.68 -4.94
CA VAL A 97 -33.48 -5.92 -5.80
C VAL A 97 -33.49 -7.34 -6.35
N THR A 98 -32.33 -7.85 -6.82
CA THR A 98 -32.21 -9.22 -7.32
C THR A 98 -32.38 -10.27 -6.20
N GLN A 99 -31.91 -9.99 -4.99
CA GLN A 99 -32.14 -10.86 -3.82
C GLN A 99 -33.63 -10.95 -3.45
N ASP A 100 -34.35 -9.83 -3.49
CA ASP A 100 -35.80 -9.80 -3.23
C ASP A 100 -36.56 -10.57 -4.32
N ALA A 101 -36.16 -10.43 -5.58
CA ALA A 101 -36.73 -11.19 -6.69
C ALA A 101 -36.48 -12.70 -6.54
N LEU A 102 -35.29 -13.10 -6.09
CA LEU A 102 -34.97 -14.50 -5.79
C LEU A 102 -35.79 -15.04 -4.62
N ALA A 103 -35.96 -14.25 -3.56
CA ALA A 103 -36.82 -14.62 -2.42
C ALA A 103 -38.26 -14.85 -2.88
N GLN A 104 -38.80 -13.95 -3.70
CA GLN A 104 -40.14 -14.11 -4.28
C GLN A 104 -40.26 -15.37 -5.14
N ALA A 105 -39.26 -15.66 -5.99
CA ALA A 105 -39.24 -16.87 -6.81
C ALA A 105 -39.22 -18.14 -5.96
N LYS A 106 -38.47 -18.15 -4.85
CA LYS A 106 -38.41 -19.29 -3.91
C LYS A 106 -39.75 -19.53 -3.21
N GLU A 107 -40.45 -18.48 -2.79
CA GLU A 107 -41.79 -18.63 -2.21
C GLU A 107 -42.81 -19.14 -3.24
N ASN A 108 -42.71 -18.71 -4.50
CA ASN A 108 -43.54 -19.25 -5.58
C ASN A 108 -43.30 -20.75 -5.82
N LEU A 109 -42.03 -21.19 -5.79
CA LEU A 109 -41.67 -22.61 -5.88
C LEU A 109 -42.25 -23.41 -4.70
N LYS A 110 -42.09 -22.89 -3.48
CA LYS A 110 -42.64 -23.53 -2.27
C LYS A 110 -44.16 -23.69 -2.34
N LEU A 111 -44.87 -22.68 -2.85
CA LEU A 111 -46.31 -22.77 -3.09
C LEU A 111 -46.65 -23.85 -4.13
N ALA A 112 -45.88 -23.92 -5.22
CA ALA A 112 -46.07 -24.93 -6.26
C ALA A 112 -45.80 -26.35 -5.74
N ASP A 113 -44.78 -26.54 -4.90
CA ASP A 113 -44.46 -27.82 -4.26
C ASP A 113 -45.60 -28.29 -3.35
N VAL A 114 -46.11 -27.40 -2.47
CA VAL A 114 -47.26 -27.72 -1.60
C VAL A 114 -48.51 -28.07 -2.43
N THR A 115 -48.74 -27.35 -3.51
CA THR A 115 -49.89 -27.60 -4.40
C THR A 115 -49.75 -28.95 -5.11
N LEU A 116 -48.55 -29.28 -5.60
CA LEU A 116 -48.26 -30.57 -6.20
C LEU A 116 -48.48 -31.73 -5.21
N SER A 117 -47.99 -31.58 -3.98
CA SER A 117 -48.22 -32.57 -2.92
C SER A 117 -49.71 -32.76 -2.63
N ARG A 118 -50.49 -31.68 -2.58
CA ARG A 118 -51.94 -31.74 -2.35
C ARG A 118 -52.67 -32.45 -3.49
N ILE A 119 -52.37 -32.11 -4.74
CA ILE A 119 -53.00 -32.72 -5.92
C ILE A 119 -52.64 -34.21 -6.01
N LYS A 120 -51.41 -34.59 -5.66
CA LYS A 120 -51.00 -35.99 -5.61
C LYS A 120 -51.85 -36.80 -4.63
N ILE A 121 -52.07 -36.28 -3.41
CA ILE A 121 -52.95 -36.92 -2.41
C ILE A 121 -54.39 -37.02 -2.92
N LEU A 122 -54.92 -35.96 -3.54
CA LEU A 122 -56.29 -35.96 -4.08
C LEU A 122 -56.45 -36.93 -5.25
N GLN A 123 -55.41 -37.13 -6.06
CA GLN A 123 -55.40 -38.10 -7.15
C GLN A 123 -55.38 -39.54 -6.62
N GLU A 124 -54.58 -39.81 -5.59
CA GLU A 124 -54.57 -41.10 -4.87
C GLU A 124 -55.94 -41.41 -4.24
N GLN A 125 -56.68 -40.37 -3.82
CA GLN A 125 -58.06 -40.46 -3.33
C GLN A 125 -59.12 -40.49 -4.45
N GLY A 126 -58.72 -40.52 -5.72
CA GLY A 126 -59.62 -40.55 -6.88
C GLY A 126 -60.38 -39.25 -7.15
N SER A 127 -60.06 -38.17 -6.44
CA SER A 127 -60.74 -36.87 -6.51
C SER A 127 -60.07 -35.84 -7.44
N ALA A 128 -58.89 -36.16 -7.98
CA ALA A 128 -58.19 -35.33 -8.97
C ALA A 128 -57.78 -36.16 -10.21
N THR A 129 -57.72 -35.50 -11.38
CA THR A 129 -57.39 -36.15 -12.65
C THR A 129 -55.88 -36.24 -12.87
N ALA A 130 -55.44 -37.19 -13.71
CA ALA A 130 -54.03 -37.30 -14.11
C ALA A 130 -53.52 -36.03 -14.82
N GLN A 131 -54.36 -35.41 -15.66
CA GLN A 131 -54.04 -34.14 -16.31
C GLN A 131 -53.73 -33.04 -15.30
N GLN A 132 -54.51 -32.93 -14.22
CA GLN A 132 -54.31 -31.89 -13.21
C GLN A 132 -53.02 -32.10 -12.40
N LEU A 133 -52.63 -33.36 -12.19
CA LEU A 133 -51.33 -33.68 -11.60
C LEU A 133 -50.18 -33.25 -12.52
N ASP A 134 -50.26 -33.58 -13.82
CA ASP A 134 -49.24 -33.22 -14.79
C ASP A 134 -49.11 -31.70 -14.96
N GLU A 135 -50.22 -30.97 -15.06
CA GLU A 135 -50.24 -29.51 -15.11
C GLU A 135 -49.56 -28.89 -13.87
N THR A 136 -49.86 -29.40 -12.67
CA THR A 136 -49.26 -28.91 -11.43
C THR A 136 -47.77 -29.25 -11.36
N ARG A 137 -47.36 -30.41 -11.85
CA ARG A 137 -45.96 -30.82 -11.93
C ARG A 137 -45.18 -29.93 -12.88
N THR A 138 -45.69 -29.67 -14.08
CA THR A 138 -45.09 -28.74 -15.03
C THR A 138 -45.00 -27.34 -14.45
N LYS A 139 -46.05 -26.88 -13.72
CA LYS A 139 -46.01 -25.58 -13.06
C LYS A 139 -44.88 -25.50 -12.03
N ARG A 140 -44.70 -26.53 -11.22
CA ARG A 140 -43.58 -26.65 -10.27
C ARG A 140 -42.24 -26.58 -10.99
N ASP A 141 -42.06 -27.34 -12.07
CA ASP A 141 -40.82 -27.37 -12.85
C ASP A 141 -40.47 -26.00 -13.44
N VAL A 142 -41.47 -25.27 -13.97
CA VAL A 142 -41.30 -23.89 -14.44
C VAL A 142 -40.89 -22.96 -13.30
N THR A 143 -41.52 -23.04 -12.12
CA THR A 143 -41.13 -22.22 -10.97
C THR A 143 -39.72 -22.57 -10.45
N ALA A 144 -39.31 -23.84 -10.54
CA ALA A 144 -37.96 -24.26 -10.17
C ALA A 144 -36.91 -23.68 -11.13
N ALA A 145 -37.21 -23.68 -12.43
CA ALA A 145 -36.38 -23.03 -13.44
C ALA A 145 -36.28 -21.50 -13.20
N GLN A 146 -37.37 -20.85 -12.78
CA GLN A 146 -37.36 -19.42 -12.41
C GLN A 146 -36.44 -19.13 -11.21
N VAL A 147 -36.41 -19.98 -10.19
CA VAL A 147 -35.46 -19.85 -9.06
C VAL A 147 -34.03 -19.99 -9.54
N SER A 148 -33.75 -20.97 -10.43
CA SER A 148 -32.42 -21.14 -11.02
C SER A 148 -31.98 -19.91 -11.81
N ALA A 149 -32.87 -19.36 -12.65
CA ALA A 149 -32.60 -18.15 -13.41
C ALA A 149 -32.33 -16.94 -12.50
N ALA A 150 -33.13 -16.76 -11.44
CA ALA A 150 -32.94 -15.69 -10.47
C ALA A 150 -31.62 -15.84 -9.67
N ASN A 151 -31.19 -17.07 -9.35
CA ASN A 151 -29.88 -17.32 -8.74
C ASN A 151 -28.75 -16.90 -9.69
N HIS A 152 -28.82 -17.29 -10.97
CA HIS A 152 -27.80 -16.90 -11.95
C HIS A 152 -27.72 -15.38 -12.15
N GLN A 153 -28.84 -14.67 -12.09
CA GLN A 153 -28.87 -13.21 -12.12
C GLN A 153 -28.18 -12.59 -10.89
N LEU A 154 -28.27 -13.24 -9.73
CA LEU A 154 -27.59 -12.78 -8.52
C LEU A 154 -26.08 -13.06 -8.56
N ASP A 155 -25.66 -14.20 -9.14
CA ASP A 155 -24.25 -14.59 -9.29
C ASP A 155 -23.52 -13.76 -10.35
N ALA A 156 -24.25 -13.15 -11.29
CA ALA A 156 -23.70 -12.26 -12.31
C ALA A 156 -23.36 -10.84 -11.81
N LEU A 157 -23.70 -10.52 -10.55
CA LEU A 157 -23.50 -9.20 -9.90
C LEU A 157 -22.34 -9.24 -8.91
#